data_AF-A0A925C3W4-F1
#
_entry.id   AF-A0A925C3W4-F1
#
_cell.length_a   1.000
_cell.length_b   1.000
_cell.length_c   1.000
_cell.angle_alpha   90.00
_cell.angle_beta   90.00
_cell.angle_gamma   90.00
#
_symmetry.space_group_name_H-M   'P 1'
#
loop_
_entity.id
_entity.type
_entity.pdbx_description
1 polymer ?
#
loop_
_entity_poly.entity_id
_entity_poly.type
_entity_poly.pdbx_seq_one_letter_code
_entity_poly.pdbx_strand_id
1 'polypeptide(L)'
;MGKRPQLADVPALIGALLSFWLFAGAARAQDWSPFDPFKNPARGQQKQQPQASEQPRSRATEPAANGDDIIRPLGDSGASAVERGDLTPVMTADGSGLPYELWRGLDVASLSRLIAEIDIPPRSPALHRLWLRLITSNMTPPDGGVTDQQFLALRLEILYRSGLLEDAAKALASAPAGDPTLAILAARNEIGLGAQDRACETARTGGAPAQLPKPLQADAALISGFCAAVAGDAPGAGLA
;
A
#
# COMPACT_ATOMS: atom_id res chain seq x y z
N MET A 1 82.87 -4.86 -16.22
CA MET A 1 82.18 -6.13 -15.88
C MET A 1 80.82 -5.79 -15.30
N GLY A 2 79.74 -6.38 -15.82
CA GLY A 2 78.38 -6.17 -15.32
C GLY A 2 77.35 -6.33 -16.43
N LYS A 3 77.08 -7.58 -16.81
CA LYS A 3 76.17 -7.99 -17.88
C LYS A 3 74.71 -7.65 -17.53
N ARG A 4 73.92 -7.19 -18.51
CA ARG A 4 72.45 -7.38 -18.54
C ARG A 4 72.16 -8.87 -18.73
N PRO A 5 71.19 -9.42 -18.00
CA PRO A 5 69.98 -10.00 -18.61
C PRO A 5 68.76 -9.81 -17.70
N GLN A 6 67.49 -10.11 -18.01
CA GLN A 6 66.70 -10.44 -19.19
C GLN A 6 65.24 -10.20 -18.73
N LEU A 7 64.37 -9.69 -19.61
CA LEU A 7 62.92 -9.76 -19.39
C LEU A 7 62.52 -11.24 -19.45
N ALA A 8 61.84 -11.72 -18.41
CA ALA A 8 61.16 -13.00 -18.41
C ALA A 8 59.65 -12.77 -18.52
N ASP A 9 59.07 -13.51 -19.45
CA ASP A 9 57.66 -13.62 -19.78
C ASP A 9 56.76 -13.90 -18.58
N VAL A 10 55.62 -13.21 -18.53
CA VAL A 10 54.50 -13.57 -17.67
C VAL A 10 53.42 -14.21 -18.56
N PRO A 11 52.99 -15.45 -18.29
CA PRO A 11 52.04 -16.15 -19.14
C PRO A 11 50.60 -15.63 -18.94
N ALA A 12 49.89 -15.58 -20.05
CA ALA A 12 48.46 -15.34 -20.14
C ALA A 12 47.67 -16.47 -19.43
N LEU A 13 46.96 -16.12 -18.36
CA LEU A 13 45.92 -16.96 -17.78
C LEU A 13 44.58 -16.55 -18.39
N ILE A 14 44.15 -17.35 -19.36
CA ILE A 14 42.81 -17.33 -19.95
C ILE A 14 41.83 -17.80 -18.86
N GLY A 15 41.23 -16.83 -18.15
CA GLY A 15 40.12 -17.05 -17.25
C GLY A 15 38.81 -17.13 -18.02
N ALA A 16 38.41 -18.33 -18.43
CA ALA A 16 37.08 -18.59 -18.96
C ALA A 16 36.06 -18.66 -17.80
N LEU A 17 35.38 -17.55 -17.52
CA LEU A 17 34.21 -17.49 -16.62
C LEU A 17 33.13 -16.60 -17.24
N LEU A 18 32.44 -17.15 -18.24
CA LEU A 18 31.16 -16.70 -18.77
C LEU A 18 30.38 -18.00 -19.02
N SER A 19 29.37 -18.37 -18.23
CA SER A 19 28.05 -17.77 -18.34
C SER A 19 27.16 -18.35 -17.23
N PHE A 20 27.03 -17.69 -16.08
CA PHE A 20 25.84 -17.86 -15.24
C PHE A 20 24.84 -16.80 -15.70
N TRP A 21 24.05 -17.14 -16.72
CA TRP A 21 22.79 -16.45 -16.98
C TRP A 21 21.85 -16.79 -15.82
N LEU A 22 22.03 -16.07 -14.70
CA LEU A 22 20.92 -15.82 -13.80
C LEU A 22 19.98 -14.91 -14.59
N PHE A 23 18.90 -15.50 -15.12
CA PHE A 23 17.66 -14.78 -15.34
C PHE A 23 17.17 -14.28 -13.97
N ALA A 24 17.82 -13.24 -13.45
CA ALA A 24 17.18 -12.34 -12.52
C ALA A 24 16.10 -11.66 -13.35
N GLY A 25 14.91 -12.24 -13.34
CA GLY A 25 13.72 -11.56 -13.81
C GLY A 25 13.68 -10.22 -13.09
N ALA A 26 14.01 -9.14 -13.81
CA ALA A 26 13.71 -7.81 -13.35
C ALA A 26 12.20 -7.80 -13.13
N ALA A 27 11.78 -7.88 -11.87
CA ALA A 27 10.44 -7.56 -11.46
C ALA A 27 10.21 -6.15 -12.01
N ARG A 28 9.49 -6.07 -13.13
CA ARG A 28 9.18 -4.78 -13.73
C ARG A 28 8.41 -4.04 -12.67
N ALA A 29 8.90 -2.85 -12.31
CA ALA A 29 8.21 -1.90 -11.45
C ALA A 29 6.73 -1.94 -11.88
N GLN A 30 5.90 -2.50 -11.00
CA GLN A 30 4.47 -2.67 -11.27
C GLN A 30 3.92 -1.27 -11.58
N ASP A 31 3.04 -1.16 -12.60
CA ASP A 31 2.32 0.07 -12.96
C ASP A 31 1.33 0.42 -11.82
N TRP A 32 1.85 0.74 -10.64
CA TRP A 32 1.10 1.15 -9.46
C TRP A 32 0.53 2.55 -9.73
N SER A 33 -0.78 2.61 -9.89
CA SER A 33 -1.53 3.82 -10.26
C SER A 33 -2.87 3.85 -9.53
N PRO A 34 -2.85 4.04 -8.19
CA PRO A 34 -4.01 3.78 -7.34
C PRO A 34 -5.22 4.67 -7.64
N PHE A 35 -5.01 5.79 -8.32
CA PHE A 35 -6.03 6.79 -8.59
C PHE A 35 -6.09 7.25 -10.05
N ASP A 36 -5.61 6.44 -10.99
CA ASP A 36 -5.72 6.75 -12.42
C ASP A 36 -7.20 6.88 -12.82
N PRO A 37 -7.69 8.09 -13.15
CA PRO A 37 -9.10 8.31 -13.47
C PRO A 37 -9.51 7.62 -14.78
N PHE A 38 -8.56 7.27 -15.66
CA PHE A 38 -8.82 6.62 -16.94
C PHE A 38 -8.96 5.11 -16.84
N LYS A 39 -8.47 4.50 -15.74
CA LYS A 39 -8.60 3.07 -15.45
C LYS A 39 -9.67 2.75 -14.40
N ASN A 40 -10.42 3.75 -13.93
CA ASN A 40 -11.49 3.55 -12.95
C ASN A 40 -12.84 3.24 -13.66
N PRO A 41 -13.31 1.97 -13.68
CA PRO A 41 -14.56 1.60 -14.35
C PRO A 41 -15.81 2.18 -13.68
N ALA A 42 -15.74 2.60 -12.41
CA ALA A 42 -16.89 3.06 -11.64
C ALA A 42 -17.45 4.41 -12.14
N ARG A 43 -16.60 5.28 -12.72
CA ARG A 43 -17.04 6.59 -13.22
C ARG A 43 -17.93 6.50 -14.48
N GLY A 44 -17.90 5.37 -15.19
CA GLY A 44 -18.74 5.12 -16.38
C GLY A 44 -20.05 4.37 -16.10
N GLN A 45 -20.23 3.80 -14.90
CA GLN A 45 -21.32 2.86 -14.60
C GLN A 45 -22.51 3.50 -13.85
N GLN A 46 -22.50 4.81 -13.60
CA GLN A 46 -23.57 5.48 -12.84
C GLN A 46 -24.90 5.66 -13.60
N LYS A 47 -25.05 5.04 -14.78
CA LYS A 47 -26.34 4.86 -15.46
C LYS A 47 -26.66 3.37 -15.51
N GLN A 48 -27.82 3.02 -14.95
CA GLN A 48 -28.48 1.71 -14.93
C GLN A 48 -28.14 0.80 -13.75
N GLN A 49 -28.85 1.06 -12.65
CA GLN A 49 -29.12 0.06 -11.62
C GLN A 49 -30.52 -0.53 -11.90
N PRO A 50 -30.65 -1.81 -12.32
CA PRO A 50 -31.93 -2.50 -12.32
C PRO A 50 -32.31 -2.92 -10.90
N GLN A 51 -33.58 -2.73 -10.58
CA GLN A 51 -34.20 -2.98 -9.28
C GLN A 51 -34.03 -4.42 -8.80
N ALA A 52 -33.74 -4.57 -7.51
CA ALA A 52 -33.76 -5.82 -6.79
C ALA A 52 -35.15 -6.48 -6.89
N SER A 53 -35.19 -7.75 -7.30
CA SER A 53 -36.40 -8.57 -7.20
C SER A 53 -36.36 -9.34 -5.88
N GLU A 54 -37.21 -8.95 -4.94
CA GLU A 54 -37.54 -9.71 -3.73
C GLU A 54 -38.15 -11.08 -4.12
N GLN A 55 -37.48 -12.16 -3.71
CA GLN A 55 -38.06 -13.51 -3.76
C GLN A 55 -38.67 -13.87 -2.39
N PRO A 56 -39.91 -14.40 -2.32
CA PRO A 56 -40.55 -14.76 -1.06
C PRO A 56 -39.96 -16.06 -0.49
N ARG A 57 -39.59 -16.05 0.80
CA ARG A 57 -39.27 -17.26 1.57
C ARG A 57 -40.52 -18.13 1.74
N SER A 58 -40.54 -19.28 1.08
CA SER A 58 -41.51 -20.34 1.33
C SER A 58 -41.26 -21.00 2.68
N ARG A 59 -42.29 -20.97 3.54
CA ARG A 59 -42.43 -21.61 4.85
C ARG A 59 -42.46 -23.14 4.67
N ALA A 60 -41.49 -23.85 5.24
CA ALA A 60 -41.53 -25.31 5.37
C ALA A 60 -42.01 -25.68 6.79
N THR A 61 -42.99 -26.57 6.83
CA THR A 61 -43.68 -27.09 8.01
C THR A 61 -42.92 -28.29 8.57
N GLU A 62 -42.56 -28.27 9.86
CA GLU A 62 -42.06 -29.47 10.58
C GLU A 62 -43.23 -30.17 11.30
N PRO A 63 -43.32 -31.52 11.26
CA PRO A 63 -44.25 -32.25 12.10
C PRO A 63 -43.63 -32.59 13.47
N ALA A 64 -44.45 -32.49 14.52
CA ALA A 64 -44.13 -32.92 15.88
C ALA A 64 -44.27 -34.44 16.05
N ALA A 65 -43.35 -35.07 16.78
CA ALA A 65 -43.59 -36.36 17.44
C ALA A 65 -42.67 -36.57 18.66
N ASN A 66 -43.34 -36.77 19.80
CA ASN A 66 -42.97 -37.18 21.16
C ASN A 66 -41.74 -38.10 21.37
N GLY A 67 -41.14 -37.95 22.56
CA GLY A 67 -41.18 -39.01 23.59
C GLY A 67 -39.87 -39.69 24.00
N ASP A 68 -39.60 -39.61 25.30
CA ASP A 68 -38.82 -40.51 26.17
C ASP A 68 -37.28 -40.52 26.20
N ASP A 69 -36.80 -39.97 27.33
CA ASP A 69 -35.79 -40.48 28.26
C ASP A 69 -34.85 -41.60 27.76
N ILE A 70 -33.67 -41.19 27.31
CA ILE A 70 -32.49 -42.05 27.29
C ILE A 70 -31.42 -41.36 28.13
N ILE A 71 -31.01 -42.04 29.20
CA ILE A 71 -29.83 -41.80 30.03
C ILE A 71 -28.66 -41.40 29.11
N ARG A 72 -28.31 -40.10 29.08
CA ARG A 72 -27.21 -39.60 28.27
C ARG A 72 -25.90 -39.81 29.05
N PRO A 73 -24.92 -40.55 28.51
CA PRO A 73 -23.64 -40.74 29.17
C PRO A 73 -22.97 -39.38 29.38
N LEU A 74 -22.42 -39.19 30.58
CA LEU A 74 -21.63 -38.04 30.99
C LEU A 74 -20.31 -38.06 30.21
N GLY A 75 -20.34 -37.61 28.95
CA GLY A 75 -19.21 -37.75 28.04
C GLY A 75 -19.49 -37.29 26.63
N ASP A 76 -20.11 -36.12 26.47
CA ASP A 76 -19.96 -35.30 25.25
C ASP A 76 -20.45 -33.88 25.59
N SER A 77 -19.62 -33.15 26.36
CA SER A 77 -19.76 -31.70 26.40
C SER A 77 -19.37 -31.21 25.01
N GLY A 78 -20.38 -31.02 24.16
CA GLY A 78 -20.23 -30.55 22.80
C GLY A 78 -19.32 -29.33 22.76
N ALA A 79 -18.07 -29.57 22.38
CA ALA A 79 -17.27 -28.55 21.73
C ALA A 79 -17.95 -28.37 20.36
N SER A 80 -19.00 -27.55 20.30
CA SER A 80 -19.34 -26.94 19.02
C SER A 80 -18.06 -26.32 18.53
N ALA A 81 -17.60 -26.71 17.34
CA ALA A 81 -16.44 -26.09 16.73
C ALA A 81 -16.65 -24.58 16.84
N VAL A 82 -15.74 -23.89 17.55
CA VAL A 82 -15.87 -22.45 17.76
C VAL A 82 -15.71 -21.82 16.39
N GLU A 83 -16.80 -21.31 15.84
CA GLU A 83 -16.76 -20.62 14.56
C GLU A 83 -16.16 -19.23 14.78
N ARG A 84 -15.51 -18.68 13.76
CA ARG A 84 -14.88 -17.35 13.85
C ARG A 84 -15.87 -16.25 14.30
N GLY A 85 -17.15 -16.41 13.98
CA GLY A 85 -18.22 -15.48 14.36
C GLY A 85 -18.60 -15.49 15.84
N ASP A 86 -18.24 -16.55 16.57
CA ASP A 86 -18.52 -16.68 18.01
C ASP A 86 -17.41 -16.03 18.87
N LEU A 87 -16.29 -15.66 18.24
CA LEU A 87 -15.17 -15.00 18.89
C LEU A 87 -15.33 -13.48 18.84
N THR A 88 -15.12 -12.81 19.97
CA THR A 88 -15.02 -11.35 20.01
C THR A 88 -13.81 -10.90 19.18
N PRO A 89 -13.97 -9.96 18.21
CA PRO A 89 -12.85 -9.50 17.41
C PRO A 89 -11.74 -8.89 18.28
N VAL A 90 -10.49 -9.22 17.98
CA VAL A 90 -9.34 -8.55 18.60
C VAL A 90 -9.30 -7.12 18.10
N MET A 91 -9.40 -6.15 19.01
CA MET A 91 -9.39 -4.72 18.68
C MET A 91 -7.97 -4.19 18.56
N THR A 92 -7.76 -3.17 17.74
CA THR A 92 -6.48 -2.46 17.66
C THR A 92 -6.18 -1.71 18.97
N ALA A 93 -4.90 -1.60 19.33
CA ALA A 93 -4.45 -0.89 20.53
C ALA A 93 -4.38 0.64 20.36
N ASP A 94 -4.64 1.15 19.17
CA ASP A 94 -4.53 2.57 18.80
C ASP A 94 -5.76 3.42 19.21
N GLY A 95 -6.73 2.83 19.92
CA GLY A 95 -7.94 3.50 20.37
C GLY A 95 -8.95 3.81 19.25
N SER A 96 -8.73 3.32 18.03
CA SER A 96 -9.67 3.53 16.91
C SER A 96 -11.00 2.79 17.12
N GLY A 97 -11.00 1.71 17.92
CA GLY A 97 -12.17 0.86 18.11
C GLY A 97 -12.51 0.03 16.87
N LEU A 98 -11.52 -0.18 15.99
CA LEU A 98 -11.64 -1.04 14.82
C LEU A 98 -10.97 -2.41 15.10
N PRO A 99 -11.45 -3.49 14.47
CA PRO A 99 -10.79 -4.80 14.57
C PRO A 99 -9.39 -4.77 13.99
N TYR A 100 -8.46 -5.50 14.60
CA TYR A 100 -7.08 -5.65 14.15
C TYR A 100 -6.99 -6.24 12.74
N GLU A 101 -7.92 -7.13 12.40
CA GLU A 101 -7.97 -7.89 11.15
C GLU A 101 -8.85 -7.24 10.08
N LEU A 102 -9.12 -5.92 10.18
CA LEU A 102 -10.09 -5.25 9.31
C LEU A 102 -9.78 -5.39 7.82
N TRP A 103 -8.50 -5.37 7.45
CA TRP A 103 -8.04 -5.50 6.07
C TRP A 103 -7.73 -6.93 5.64
N ARG A 104 -7.78 -7.89 6.56
CA ARG A 104 -7.47 -9.29 6.27
C ARG A 104 -8.45 -9.84 5.22
N GLY A 105 -7.91 -10.55 4.22
CA GLY A 105 -8.69 -11.10 3.12
C GLY A 105 -9.05 -10.12 1.99
N LEU A 106 -8.63 -8.85 2.08
CA LEU A 106 -8.63 -7.91 0.95
C LEU A 106 -7.22 -7.88 0.34
N ASP A 107 -7.08 -7.58 -0.96
CA ASP A 107 -5.79 -7.27 -1.58
C ASP A 107 -5.66 -5.75 -1.84
N VAL A 108 -4.42 -5.25 -1.92
CA VAL A 108 -4.16 -3.80 -2.09
C VAL A 108 -4.76 -3.24 -3.38
N ALA A 109 -4.84 -4.02 -4.47
CA ALA A 109 -5.43 -3.53 -5.71
C ALA A 109 -6.96 -3.40 -5.59
N SER A 110 -7.62 -4.35 -4.93
CA SER A 110 -9.04 -4.25 -4.59
C SER A 110 -9.33 -3.08 -3.65
N LEU A 111 -8.49 -2.90 -2.62
CA LEU A 111 -8.61 -1.76 -1.72
C LEU A 111 -8.47 -0.43 -2.46
N SER A 112 -7.45 -0.31 -3.30
CA SER A 112 -7.21 0.88 -4.11
C SER A 112 -8.40 1.23 -4.99
N ARG A 113 -9.04 0.22 -5.61
CA ARG A 113 -10.26 0.42 -6.42
C ARG A 113 -11.42 0.92 -5.57
N LEU A 114 -11.70 0.27 -4.44
CA LEU A 114 -12.78 0.67 -3.53
C LEU A 114 -12.59 2.10 -3.02
N ILE A 115 -11.36 2.49 -2.69
CA ILE A 115 -11.06 3.84 -2.22
C ILE A 115 -11.18 4.86 -3.35
N ALA A 116 -10.81 4.51 -4.58
CA ALA A 116 -10.94 5.41 -5.73
C ALA A 116 -12.40 5.75 -6.09
N GLU A 117 -13.38 4.99 -5.57
CA GLU A 117 -14.82 5.27 -5.71
C GLU A 117 -15.35 6.25 -4.66
N ILE A 118 -14.61 6.49 -3.58
CA ILE A 118 -15.03 7.37 -2.50
C ILE A 118 -14.82 8.83 -2.94
N ASP A 119 -15.88 9.63 -2.91
CA ASP A 119 -15.76 11.08 -2.99
C ASP A 119 -15.00 11.58 -1.75
N ILE A 120 -13.83 12.21 -1.96
CA ILE A 120 -13.03 12.82 -0.90
C ILE A 120 -13.17 14.35 -1.00
N PRO A 121 -13.71 15.05 0.01
CA PRO A 121 -14.27 14.52 1.26
C PRO A 121 -15.71 13.98 1.10
N PRO A 122 -16.10 12.92 1.84
CA PRO A 122 -17.46 12.38 1.80
C PRO A 122 -18.49 13.42 2.26
N ARG A 123 -19.63 13.51 1.58
CA ARG A 123 -20.69 14.48 1.92
C ARG A 123 -21.32 14.25 3.31
N SER A 124 -21.21 13.04 3.86
CA SER A 124 -21.73 12.69 5.17
C SER A 124 -20.65 12.87 6.25
N PRO A 125 -20.89 13.68 7.30
CA PRO A 125 -19.95 13.81 8.42
C PRO A 125 -19.67 12.49 9.15
N ALA A 126 -20.65 11.57 9.19
CA ALA A 126 -20.47 10.26 9.81
C ALA A 126 -19.52 9.37 8.97
N LEU A 127 -19.70 9.37 7.65
CA LEU A 127 -18.81 8.64 6.74
C LEU A 127 -17.40 9.24 6.74
N HIS A 128 -17.28 10.56 6.79
CA HIS A 128 -15.98 11.21 6.92
C HIS A 128 -15.27 10.82 8.23
N ARG A 129 -15.97 10.79 9.38
CA ARG A 129 -15.38 10.34 10.65
C ARG A 129 -14.96 8.87 10.62
N LEU A 130 -15.77 8.00 10.01
CA LEU A 130 -15.42 6.59 9.82
C LEU A 130 -14.20 6.45 8.93
N TRP A 131 -14.17 7.19 7.82
CA TRP A 131 -13.04 7.24 6.89
C TRP A 131 -11.76 7.66 7.58
N LEU A 132 -11.77 8.78 8.31
CA LEU A 132 -10.61 9.26 9.07
C LEU A 132 -10.10 8.19 10.02
N ARG A 133 -10.99 7.59 10.81
CA ARG A 133 -10.63 6.52 11.75
C ARG A 133 -9.98 5.32 11.04
N LEU A 134 -10.50 4.94 9.87
CA LEU A 134 -10.03 3.82 9.07
C LEU A 134 -8.63 4.04 8.48
N ILE A 135 -8.36 5.25 8.00
CA ILE A 135 -7.09 5.58 7.33
C ILE A 135 -5.99 6.01 8.30
N THR A 136 -6.34 6.44 9.52
CA THR A 136 -5.38 6.74 10.57
C THR A 136 -5.11 5.56 11.51
N SER A 137 -5.91 4.50 11.48
CA SER A 137 -5.71 3.35 12.37
C SER A 137 -4.46 2.54 12.05
N ASN A 138 -3.78 2.04 13.07
CA ASN A 138 -2.62 1.16 12.94
C ASN A 138 -3.10 -0.29 12.76
N MET A 139 -3.07 -0.79 11.53
CA MET A 139 -3.63 -2.09 11.15
C MET A 139 -2.65 -2.89 10.30
N THR A 140 -2.80 -4.21 10.34
CA THR A 140 -2.04 -5.12 9.47
C THR A 140 -2.38 -4.86 8.00
N PRO A 141 -1.37 -4.88 7.10
CA PRO A 141 -1.62 -4.78 5.66
C PRO A 141 -2.54 -5.90 5.15
N PRO A 142 -3.24 -5.68 4.02
CA PRO A 142 -4.05 -6.70 3.36
C PRO A 142 -3.19 -7.89 2.87
N ASP A 143 -3.77 -9.09 2.80
CA ASP A 143 -3.09 -10.29 2.29
C ASP A 143 -2.85 -10.22 0.76
N GLY A 144 -1.95 -11.04 0.21
CA GLY A 144 -1.90 -11.26 -1.26
C GLY A 144 -0.64 -10.80 -2.00
N GLY A 145 0.54 -10.87 -1.37
CA GLY A 145 1.83 -10.77 -2.10
C GLY A 145 2.26 -9.35 -2.49
N VAL A 146 1.59 -8.35 -1.92
CA VAL A 146 1.97 -6.94 -2.02
C VAL A 146 2.94 -6.64 -0.88
N THR A 147 4.00 -5.86 -1.13
CA THR A 147 4.94 -5.49 -0.05
C THR A 147 4.26 -4.50 0.91
N ASP A 148 4.60 -4.56 2.20
CA ASP A 148 4.14 -3.60 3.22
C ASP A 148 4.34 -2.13 2.77
N GLN A 149 5.38 -1.89 1.97
CA GLN A 149 5.71 -0.60 1.38
C GLN A 149 4.66 -0.11 0.38
N GLN A 150 4.06 -0.98 -0.44
CA GLN A 150 3.01 -0.57 -1.39
C GLN A 150 1.71 -0.21 -0.67
N PHE A 151 1.36 -0.94 0.39
CA PHE A 151 0.22 -0.59 1.23
C PHE A 151 0.46 0.74 1.97
N LEU A 152 1.66 0.94 2.50
CA LEU A 152 2.06 2.21 3.10
C LEU A 152 2.00 3.36 2.07
N ALA A 153 2.52 3.16 0.86
CA ALA A 153 2.44 4.16 -0.22
C ALA A 153 0.99 4.53 -0.56
N LEU A 154 0.08 3.55 -0.63
CA LEU A 154 -1.35 3.81 -0.84
C LEU A 154 -1.93 4.64 0.31
N ARG A 155 -1.62 4.26 1.55
CA ARG A 155 -2.06 5.00 2.74
C ARG A 155 -1.55 6.44 2.76
N LEU A 156 -0.30 6.67 2.36
CA LEU A 156 0.29 8.01 2.30
C LEU A 156 -0.39 8.89 1.26
N GLU A 157 -0.67 8.37 0.07
CA GLU A 157 -1.43 9.09 -0.95
C GLU A 157 -2.84 9.47 -0.45
N ILE A 158 -3.50 8.55 0.24
CA ILE A 158 -4.82 8.80 0.84
C ILE A 158 -4.76 9.93 1.88
N LEU A 159 -3.79 9.87 2.79
CA LEU A 159 -3.60 10.87 3.84
C LEU A 159 -3.28 12.24 3.23
N TYR A 160 -2.37 12.28 2.26
CA TYR A 160 -1.98 13.51 1.57
C TYR A 160 -3.17 14.16 0.85
N ARG A 161 -3.94 13.38 0.08
CA ARG A 161 -5.13 13.89 -0.64
C ARG A 161 -6.28 14.28 0.29
N SER A 162 -6.29 13.76 1.50
CA SER A 162 -7.23 14.16 2.56
C SER A 162 -6.76 15.39 3.35
N GLY A 163 -5.57 15.92 3.06
CA GLY A 163 -4.98 17.05 3.79
C GLY A 163 -4.42 16.69 5.18
N LEU A 164 -4.23 15.40 5.48
CA LEU A 164 -3.82 14.88 6.78
C LEU A 164 -2.30 14.68 6.83
N LEU A 165 -1.56 15.76 6.58
CA LEU A 165 -0.10 15.71 6.39
C LEU A 165 0.66 15.26 7.64
N GLU A 166 0.15 15.61 8.83
CA GLU A 166 0.73 15.19 10.11
C GLU A 166 0.56 13.69 10.36
N ASP A 167 -0.59 13.13 9.99
CA ASP A 167 -0.83 11.69 10.12
C ASP A 167 -0.03 10.90 9.07
N ALA A 168 0.20 11.46 7.89
CA ALA A 168 1.15 10.93 6.92
C ALA A 168 2.58 10.92 7.47
N ALA A 169 3.01 12.00 8.14
CA ALA A 169 4.33 12.06 8.77
C ALA A 169 4.49 11.01 9.88
N LYS A 170 3.45 10.77 10.69
CA LYS A 170 3.44 9.69 11.70
C LYS A 170 3.54 8.31 11.06
N ALA A 171 2.82 8.06 9.97
CA ALA A 171 2.90 6.79 9.24
C ALA A 171 4.29 6.56 8.63
N LEU A 172 4.97 7.62 8.19
CA LEU A 172 6.34 7.58 7.67
C LEU A 172 7.40 7.33 8.75
N ALA A 173 7.14 7.69 10.01
CA ALA A 173 8.13 7.57 11.08
C ALA A 173 8.59 6.11 11.34
N SER A 174 7.75 5.13 11.00
CA SER A 174 8.07 3.70 11.09
C SER A 174 8.44 3.07 9.74
N ALA A 175 8.57 3.86 8.68
CA ALA A 175 8.83 3.34 7.34
C ALA A 175 10.28 2.85 7.21
N PRO A 176 10.53 1.71 6.52
CA PRO A 176 11.88 1.30 6.19
C PRO A 176 12.53 2.30 5.23
N ALA A 177 13.79 2.65 5.50
CA ALA A 177 14.57 3.53 4.63
C ALA A 177 14.92 2.85 3.29
N GLY A 178 15.16 3.66 2.26
CA GLY A 178 15.70 3.20 0.97
C GLY A 178 14.66 2.81 -0.08
N ASP A 179 13.36 2.96 0.20
CA ASP A 179 12.33 2.82 -0.83
C ASP A 179 12.14 4.13 -1.60
N PRO A 180 12.35 4.15 -2.94
CA PRO A 180 12.28 5.36 -3.74
C PRO A 180 10.86 5.93 -3.84
N THR A 181 9.83 5.07 -3.81
CA THR A 181 8.42 5.48 -3.84
C THR A 181 8.07 6.20 -2.55
N LEU A 182 8.42 5.60 -1.40
CA LEU A 182 8.17 6.21 -0.10
C LEU A 182 8.96 7.51 0.10
N ALA A 183 10.18 7.60 -0.43
CA ALA A 183 10.97 8.82 -0.36
C ALA A 183 10.32 10.00 -1.11
N ILE A 184 9.80 9.78 -2.32
CA ILE A 184 9.08 10.83 -3.06
C ILE A 184 7.78 11.23 -2.35
N LEU A 185 7.02 10.27 -1.83
CA LEU A 185 5.82 10.55 -1.05
C LEU A 185 6.14 11.32 0.25
N ALA A 186 7.24 10.98 0.92
CA ALA A 186 7.73 11.68 2.10
C ALA A 186 8.14 13.12 1.78
N ALA A 187 8.94 13.33 0.74
CA ALA A 187 9.34 14.67 0.31
C ALA A 187 8.13 15.54 -0.04
N ARG A 188 7.14 14.99 -0.75
CA ARG A 188 5.89 15.69 -1.08
C ARG A 188 5.11 16.10 0.19
N ASN A 189 5.04 15.21 1.17
CA ASN A 189 4.41 15.50 2.46
C ASN A 189 5.15 16.61 3.23
N GLU A 190 6.48 16.55 3.24
CA GLU A 190 7.35 17.55 3.89
C GLU A 190 7.22 18.94 3.25
N ILE A 191 7.10 19.03 1.92
CA ILE A 191 6.77 20.29 1.22
C ILE A 191 5.43 20.83 1.72
N GLY A 192 4.41 19.98 1.81
CA GLY A 192 3.08 20.37 2.30
C GLY A 192 3.10 20.88 3.75
N LEU A 193 4.01 20.36 4.59
CA LEU A 193 4.25 20.81 5.96
C LEU A 193 5.17 22.05 6.05
N GLY A 194 5.70 22.54 4.93
CA GLY A 194 6.64 23.66 4.89
C GLY A 194 8.08 23.32 5.29
N ALA A 195 8.43 22.04 5.41
CA ALA A 195 9.77 21.57 5.74
C ALA A 195 10.65 21.47 4.48
N GLN A 196 10.88 22.60 3.82
CA GLN A 196 11.48 22.67 2.47
C GLN A 196 12.87 22.03 2.38
N ASP A 197 13.77 22.38 3.30
CA ASP A 197 15.14 21.84 3.30
C ASP A 197 15.15 20.32 3.47
N ARG A 198 14.28 19.82 4.36
CA ARG A 198 14.14 18.39 4.62
C ARG A 198 13.58 17.67 3.40
N ALA A 199 12.54 18.22 2.78
CA ALA A 199 11.96 17.66 1.56
C ALA A 199 13.00 17.50 0.45
N CYS A 200 13.87 18.49 0.27
CA CYS A 200 14.91 18.43 -0.75
C CYS A 200 16.01 17.42 -0.44
N GLU A 201 16.34 17.22 0.83
CA GLU A 201 17.24 16.13 1.25
C GLU A 201 16.60 14.75 1.01
N THR A 202 15.36 14.58 1.46
CA THR A 202 14.58 13.34 1.28
C THR A 202 14.44 12.99 -0.20
N ALA A 203 14.11 13.96 -1.06
CA ALA A 203 14.00 13.74 -2.50
C ALA A 203 15.33 13.32 -3.14
N ARG A 204 16.45 13.92 -2.71
CA ARG A 204 17.78 13.61 -3.24
C ARG A 204 18.22 12.19 -2.91
N THR A 205 17.91 11.74 -1.70
CA THR A 205 18.25 10.39 -1.21
C THR A 205 17.31 9.30 -1.74
N GLY A 206 16.14 9.68 -2.27
CA GLY A 206 15.12 8.79 -2.82
C GLY A 206 15.45 8.12 -4.16
N GLY A 207 16.61 8.41 -4.77
CA GLY A 207 17.04 7.73 -6.00
C GLY A 207 16.49 8.33 -7.30
N ALA A 208 16.74 7.65 -8.42
CA ALA A 208 16.48 8.19 -9.75
C ALA A 208 15.00 8.06 -10.18
N PRO A 209 14.40 9.09 -10.82
CA PRO A 209 13.00 9.05 -11.26
C PRO A 209 12.62 7.86 -12.15
N ALA A 210 13.57 7.32 -12.92
CA ALA A 210 13.34 6.16 -13.79
C ALA A 210 12.94 4.87 -13.04
N GLN A 211 13.20 4.81 -11.73
CA GLN A 211 12.84 3.67 -10.87
C GLN A 211 11.43 3.81 -10.26
N LEU A 212 10.80 4.98 -10.42
CA LEU A 212 9.48 5.25 -9.85
C LEU A 212 8.35 4.74 -10.75
N PRO A 213 7.21 4.34 -10.15
CA PRO A 213 5.95 4.18 -10.87
C PRO A 213 5.63 5.45 -11.68
N LYS A 214 5.12 5.28 -12.90
CA LYS A 214 4.82 6.41 -13.82
C LYS A 214 4.08 7.58 -13.17
N PRO A 215 3.05 7.39 -12.32
CA PRO A 215 2.35 8.52 -11.71
C PRO A 215 3.27 9.41 -10.85
N LEU A 216 4.27 8.81 -10.18
CA LEU A 216 5.18 9.53 -9.29
C LEU A 216 6.37 10.15 -10.01
N GLN A 217 6.59 9.85 -11.29
CA GLN A 217 7.66 10.48 -12.06
C GLN A 217 7.40 11.98 -12.24
N ALA A 218 6.15 12.37 -12.46
CA ALA A 218 5.75 13.78 -12.53
C ALA A 218 5.94 14.49 -11.18
N ASP A 219 5.55 13.84 -10.08
CA ASP A 219 5.77 14.39 -8.73
C ASP A 219 7.27 14.59 -8.45
N ALA A 220 8.10 13.61 -8.81
CA ALA A 220 9.55 13.72 -8.66
C ALA A 220 10.15 14.87 -9.49
N ALA A 221 9.67 15.08 -10.72
CA ALA A 221 10.08 16.22 -11.55
C ALA A 221 9.69 17.56 -10.89
N LEU A 222 8.44 17.70 -10.44
CA LEU A 222 7.97 18.91 -9.75
C LEU A 222 8.77 19.19 -8.47
N ILE A 223 9.06 18.17 -7.67
CA ILE A 223 9.88 18.29 -6.47
C ILE A 223 11.30 18.74 -6.83
N SER A 224 11.87 18.21 -7.92
CA SER A 224 13.20 18.62 -8.37
C SER A 224 13.25 20.10 -8.77
N GLY A 225 12.23 20.60 -9.48
CA GLY A 225 12.12 22.02 -9.82
C GLY A 225 11.90 22.90 -8.59
N PHE A 226 11.06 22.44 -7.65
CA PHE A 226 10.89 23.11 -6.36
C PHE A 226 12.22 23.25 -5.61
N CYS A 227 13.01 22.17 -5.54
CA CYS A 227 14.30 22.20 -4.86
C CYS A 227 15.35 23.07 -5.57
N ALA A 228 15.34 23.12 -6.90
CA ALA A 228 16.15 24.07 -7.66
C ALA A 228 15.74 25.52 -7.35
N ALA A 229 14.44 25.80 -7.27
CA ALA A 229 13.93 27.12 -6.90
C ALA A 229 14.34 27.53 -5.47
N VAL A 230 14.24 26.62 -4.50
CA VAL A 230 14.71 26.83 -3.12
C VAL A 230 16.23 27.11 -3.10
N ALA A 231 17.00 26.45 -3.95
CA ALA A 231 18.44 26.69 -4.10
C ALA A 231 18.80 27.97 -4.88
N GLY A 232 17.82 28.70 -5.42
CA GLY A 232 18.05 29.88 -6.26
C GLY A 232 18.49 29.56 -7.69
N ASP A 233 18.39 28.31 -8.12
CA ASP A 233 18.70 27.86 -9.49
C ASP A 233 17.47 28.01 -10.40
N ALA A 234 17.25 29.24 -10.88
CA ALA A 234 16.12 29.56 -11.76
C ALA A 234 16.11 28.75 -13.08
N PRO A 235 17.26 28.54 -13.77
CA PRO A 235 17.32 27.63 -14.93
C PRO A 235 16.90 26.20 -14.57
N GLY A 236 17.41 25.65 -13.46
CA GLY A 236 17.05 24.30 -13.00
C GLY A 236 15.58 24.17 -12.63
N ALA A 237 14.99 25.20 -12.01
CA ALA A 237 13.57 25.22 -11.66
C ALA A 237 12.65 25.17 -12.88
N GLY A 238 13.08 25.72 -14.03
CA GLY A 238 12.30 25.76 -15.27
C GLY A 238 12.30 24.45 -16.09
N LEU A 239 13.01 23.42 -15.63
CA LEU A 239 13.10 22.11 -16.31
C LEU A 239 12.10 21.07 -15.80
N ALA A 240 11.37 21.40 -14.74
CA ALA A 240 10.38 20.53 -14.10
C ALA A 240 9.00 20.58 -14.76
#